data_AF-A0A9E0JZB4-F1
#
_entry.id   AF-A0A9E0JZB4-F1
#
_cell.length_a   1.000
_cell.length_b   1.000
_cell.length_c   1.000
_cell.angle_alpha   90.00
_cell.angle_beta   90.00
_cell.angle_gamma   90.00
#
_symmetry.space_group_name_H-M   'P 1'
#
loop_
_entity.id
_entity.type
_entity.pdbx_description
1 polymer ?
#
loop_
_entity_poly.entity_id
_entity_poly.type
_entity_poly.pdbx_seq_one_letter_code
_entity_poly.pdbx_strand_id
1 'polypeptide(L)'
;MIFKYFLYLNIILFIFSNFLYKKMIKKLKESLKVNLKSSNETWEVVKEESKKGNVEARIALAAYYVETICAIVIGGLVILINV
;
A
#
# COMPACT_ATOMS: atom_id res chain seq x y z
N MET A 1 -24.77 9.75 -8.78
CA MET A 1 -24.39 10.05 -7.37
C MET A 1 -23.57 8.93 -6.74
N ILE A 2 -24.03 7.67 -6.79
CA ILE A 2 -23.36 6.51 -6.16
C ILE A 2 -21.88 6.33 -6.58
N PHE A 3 -21.57 6.45 -7.88
CA PHE A 3 -20.18 6.33 -8.37
C PHE A 3 -19.22 7.36 -7.79
N LYS A 4 -19.69 8.59 -7.49
CA LYS A 4 -18.85 9.63 -6.88
C LYS A 4 -18.50 9.26 -5.44
N TYR A 5 -19.47 8.80 -4.63
CA TYR A 5 -19.21 8.34 -3.27
C TYR A 5 -18.26 7.15 -3.22
N PHE A 6 -18.42 6.20 -4.15
CA PHE A 6 -17.54 5.05 -4.26
C PHE A 6 -16.10 5.46 -4.66
N LEU A 7 -15.96 6.43 -5.56
CA LEU A 7 -14.66 7.02 -5.93
C LEU A 7 -14.00 7.70 -4.71
N TYR A 8 -14.73 8.54 -3.96
CA TYR A 8 -14.21 9.21 -2.76
C TYR A 8 -13.75 8.20 -1.70
N LEU A 9 -14.52 7.13 -1.46
CA LEU A 9 -14.15 6.09 -0.52
C LEU A 9 -12.83 5.40 -0.90
N ASN A 10 -12.66 5.03 -2.18
CA ASN A 10 -11.43 4.41 -2.67
C ASN A 10 -10.23 5.36 -2.60
N ILE A 11 -10.42 6.67 -2.85
CA ILE A 11 -9.36 7.67 -2.68
C ILE A 11 -8.91 7.76 -1.22
N ILE A 12 -9.85 7.79 -0.27
CA ILE A 12 -9.53 7.82 1.17
C ILE A 12 -8.77 6.55 1.57
N LEU A 13 -9.25 5.38 1.13
CA LEU A 13 -8.58 4.09 1.39
C LEU A 13 -7.19 4.04 0.78
N PHE A 14 -7.00 4.59 -0.42
CA PHE A 14 -5.71 4.69 -1.10
C PHE A 14 -4.72 5.53 -0.27
N ILE A 15 -5.12 6.73 0.14
CA ILE A 15 -4.29 7.64 0.94
C ILE A 15 -3.91 6.99 2.28
N PHE A 16 -4.89 6.38 2.95
CA PHE A 16 -4.67 5.74 4.24
C PHE A 16 -3.74 4.52 4.14
N SER A 17 -3.91 3.69 3.10
CA SER A 17 -3.06 2.52 2.86
C SER A 17 -1.63 2.93 2.55
N ASN A 18 -1.42 3.96 1.74
CA ASN A 18 -0.08 4.49 1.46
C ASN A 18 0.58 5.06 2.73
N PHE A 19 -0.18 5.79 3.56
CA PHE A 19 0.31 6.27 4.85
C PHE A 19 0.73 5.13 5.78
N LEU A 20 -0.11 4.09 5.91
CA LEU A 20 0.22 2.90 6.68
C LEU A 20 1.45 2.20 6.13
N TYR A 21 1.53 1.98 4.82
CA TYR A 21 2.68 1.36 4.16
C TYR A 21 3.98 2.07 4.54
N LYS A 22 4.06 3.38 4.31
CA LYS A 22 5.24 4.19 4.64
C LYS A 22 5.61 4.12 6.13
N LYS A 23 4.61 4.16 7.00
CA LYS A 23 4.81 4.06 8.46
C LYS A 23 5.38 2.70 8.86
N MET A 24 4.86 1.62 8.31
CA MET A 24 5.32 0.26 8.61
C MET A 24 6.71 -0.02 8.04
N ILE A 25 7.01 0.47 6.82
CA ILE A 25 8.35 0.38 6.24
C ILE A 25 9.39 1.09 7.12
N LYS A 26 9.07 2.27 7.65
CA LYS A 26 9.97 2.99 8.55
C LYS A 26 10.27 2.18 9.81
N LYS A 27 9.24 1.63 10.45
CA LYS A 27 9.39 0.75 11.61
C LYS A 27 10.19 -0.51 11.29
N LEU A 28 9.95 -1.11 10.13
CA LEU A 28 10.68 -2.30 9.67
C LEU A 28 12.17 -2.00 9.48
N LYS A 29 12.52 -0.87 8.86
CA LYS A 29 13.93 -0.42 8.72
C LYS A 29 14.61 -0.23 10.07
N GLU A 30 13.91 0.39 11.03
CA GLU A 30 14.42 0.58 12.39
C GLU A 30 14.62 -0.75 13.12
N SER A 31 13.66 -1.67 13.01
CA SER A 31 13.71 -3.01 13.63
C SER A 31 14.86 -3.87 13.08
N LEU A 32 15.07 -3.85 11.77
CA LEU A 32 16.09 -4.66 11.09
C LEU A 32 17.46 -3.99 11.04
N LYS A 33 17.58 -2.70 11.39
CA LYS A 33 18.79 -1.89 11.26
C LYS A 33 19.39 -1.89 9.85
N VAL A 34 18.53 -1.97 8.83
CA VAL A 34 18.93 -2.02 7.41
C VAL A 34 18.74 -0.66 6.73
N ASN A 35 19.69 -0.28 5.89
CA ASN A 35 19.60 0.93 5.06
C ASN A 35 19.16 0.59 3.65
N LEU A 36 17.85 0.47 3.45
CA LEU A 36 17.25 0.17 2.13
C LEU A 36 17.13 1.47 1.33
N LYS A 37 17.94 1.57 0.25
CA LYS A 37 18.02 2.75 -0.61
C LYS A 37 17.10 2.68 -1.82
N SER A 38 16.83 1.47 -2.32
CA SER A 38 15.95 1.28 -3.48
C SER A 38 14.56 0.78 -3.10
N SER A 39 13.59 1.07 -3.98
CA SER A 39 12.24 0.53 -3.89
C SER A 39 12.22 -0.99 -4.03
N ASN A 40 13.08 -1.56 -4.89
CA ASN A 40 13.12 -3.01 -5.12
C ASN A 40 13.65 -3.75 -3.89
N GLU A 41 14.75 -3.29 -3.29
CA GLU A 41 15.26 -3.88 -2.04
C GLU A 41 14.22 -3.79 -0.92
N THR A 42 13.52 -2.65 -0.82
CA THR A 42 12.45 -2.48 0.18
C THR A 42 11.34 -3.50 0.00
N TRP A 43 10.95 -3.76 -1.24
CA TRP A 43 9.92 -4.74 -1.56
C TRP A 43 10.36 -6.18 -1.26
N GLU A 44 11.59 -6.54 -1.60
CA GLU A 44 12.13 -7.87 -1.32
C GLU A 44 12.20 -8.14 0.20
N VAL A 45 12.72 -7.18 0.97
CA VAL A 45 12.78 -7.30 2.43
C VAL A 45 11.38 -7.44 3.04
N VAL A 46 10.40 -6.66 2.58
CA VAL A 46 9.02 -6.79 3.06
C VAL A 46 8.45 -8.17 2.78
N LYS A 47 8.69 -8.73 1.59
CA LYS A 47 8.26 -10.08 1.25
C LYS A 47 8.91 -11.14 2.13
N GLU A 48 10.22 -11.07 2.30
CA GLU A 48 10.97 -12.04 3.10
C GLU A 48 10.57 -12.00 4.57
N GLU A 49 10.50 -10.81 5.16
CA GLU A 49 10.13 -10.64 6.55
C GLU A 49 8.66 -10.99 6.81
N SER A 50 7.77 -10.74 5.85
CA SER A 50 6.38 -11.18 5.92
C SER A 50 6.26 -12.70 6.00
N LYS A 51 7.06 -13.43 5.21
CA LYS A 51 7.15 -14.90 5.25
C LYS A 51 7.68 -15.42 6.59
N LYS A 52 8.64 -14.70 7.19
CA LYS A 52 9.19 -14.99 8.52
C LYS A 52 8.20 -14.71 9.67
N GLY A 53 7.04 -14.12 9.38
CA GLY A 53 6.03 -13.81 10.39
C GLY A 53 6.17 -12.44 11.04
N ASN A 54 7.03 -11.58 10.51
CA ASN A 54 7.17 -10.20 10.98
C ASN A 54 5.85 -9.43 10.72
N VAL A 55 5.26 -8.93 11.81
CA VAL A 55 3.94 -8.29 11.78
C VAL A 55 3.99 -6.98 10.99
N GLU A 56 5.05 -6.20 11.15
CA GLU A 56 5.25 -4.95 10.43
C GLU A 56 5.33 -5.17 8.93
N ALA A 57 6.09 -6.18 8.50
CA ALA A 57 6.22 -6.56 7.11
C ALA A 57 4.91 -7.09 6.52
N ARG A 58 4.12 -7.87 7.28
CA ARG A 58 2.79 -8.33 6.85
C ARG A 58 1.81 -7.17 6.64
N ILE A 59 1.77 -6.22 7.58
CA ILE A 59 0.89 -5.05 7.47
C ILE A 59 1.35 -4.17 6.30
N ALA A 60 2.66 -3.96 6.12
CA ALA A 60 3.18 -3.23 4.96
C ALA A 60 2.77 -3.91 3.65
N LEU A 61 2.94 -5.23 3.55
CA LEU A 61 2.56 -6.00 2.36
C LEU A 61 1.06 -5.88 2.06
N ALA A 62 0.20 -6.00 3.08
CA ALA A 62 -1.25 -5.84 2.94
C ALA A 62 -1.62 -4.42 2.49
N ALA A 63 -1.03 -3.40 3.11
CA ALA A 63 -1.28 -2.00 2.75
C ALA A 63 -0.89 -1.70 1.29
N TYR A 64 0.23 -2.26 0.82
CA TYR A 64 0.65 -2.14 -0.57
C TYR A 64 -0.35 -2.77 -1.56
N TYR A 65 -0.90 -3.94 -1.24
CA TYR A 65 -1.93 -4.56 -2.08
C TYR A 65 -3.23 -3.77 -2.10
N VAL A 66 -3.67 -3.25 -0.94
CA VAL A 66 -4.87 -2.40 -0.87
C VAL A 66 -4.67 -1.12 -1.70
N GLU A 67 -3.51 -0.48 -1.60
CA GLU A 67 -3.15 0.69 -2.42
C GLU A 67 -3.24 0.36 -3.92
N THR A 68 -2.67 -0.77 -4.34
CA THR A 68 -2.67 -1.21 -5.74
C THR A 68 -4.09 -1.47 -6.25
N ILE A 69 -4.93 -2.17 -5.48
CA ILE A 69 -6.33 -2.43 -5.83
C ILE A 69 -7.11 -1.12 -5.93
N CYS A 70 -6.95 -0.21 -4.95
CA CYS A 70 -7.61 1.10 -4.98
C CYS A 70 -7.19 1.89 -6.22
N ALA A 71 -5.91 1.87 -6.61
CA ALA A 71 -5.44 2.55 -7.82
C ALA A 71 -6.12 2.01 -9.10
N ILE A 72 -6.23 0.68 -9.23
CA ILE A 72 -6.91 0.03 -10.36
C ILE A 72 -8.39 0.42 -10.38
N VAL A 73 -9.07 0.36 -9.24
CA VAL A 73 -10.49 0.72 -9.11
C VAL A 73 -10.72 2.18 -9.43
N ILE A 74 -9.91 3.10 -8.88
CA ILE A 74 -9.97 4.53 -9.18
C ILE A 74 -9.79 4.77 -10.68
N GLY A 75 -8.77 4.17 -11.30
CA GLY A 75 -8.53 4.29 -12.74
C GLY A 75 -9.71 3.81 -13.59
N GLY A 76 -10.26 2.65 -13.27
CA GLY A 76 -11.44 2.10 -13.95
C GLY A 76 -12.68 2.98 -13.79
N LEU A 77 -12.94 3.50 -12.58
CA LEU A 77 -14.06 4.41 -12.32
C LEU A 77 -13.92 5.74 -13.07
N VAL A 78 -12.70 6.30 -13.15
CA VAL A 78 -12.45 7.53 -13.90
C VAL A 78 -12.76 7.34 -15.39
N ILE A 79 -12.39 6.21 -15.98
CA ILE A 79 -12.73 5.89 -17.37
C ILE A 79 -14.26 5.79 -17.52
N LEU A 80 -14.92 5.02 -16.66
CA LEU A 80 -16.38 4.81 -16.72
C LEU A 80 -17.21 6.09 -16.52
N ILE A 81 -16.69 7.08 -15.80
CA ILE A 81 -17.37 8.37 -15.59
C ILE A 81 -17.21 9.30 -16.80
N ASN A 82 -16.14 9.14 -17.59
CA ASN A 82 -15.82 9.98 -18.75
C ASN A 82 -16.24 9.38 -20.10
N VAL A 83 -16.75 8.15 -20.11
CA VAL A 83 -17.38 7.48 -21.26
C VAL A 83 -18.90 7.60 -21.15
#